data_AF-A0A9X7R2F2-F1
#
_entry.id   AF-A0A9X7R2F2-F1
#
_cell.length_a   1.000
_cell.length_b   1.000
_cell.length_c   1.000
_cell.angle_alpha   90.00
_cell.angle_beta   90.00
_cell.angle_gamma   90.00
#
_symmetry.space_group_name_H-M   'P 1'
#
loop_
_entity.id
_entity.type
_entity.pdbx_description
1 polymer ?
#
loop_
_entity_poly.entity_id
_entity_poly.type
_entity_poly.pdbx_seq_one_letter_code
_entity_poly.pdbx_strand_id
1 'polypeptide(L)'
;MTFVEPVSIDIEDALKPENKELEPDIYQSCHVVIAAAFGQMKITGSLDASLKASAMAAIACLDRMGVHLGWGDGKPSAILDQLRTDLAAYAQ
;
A
#
# COMPACT_ATOMS: atom_id res chain seq x y z
N MET A 1 -6.54 14.54 -21.78
CA MET A 1 -6.47 13.46 -20.77
C MET A 1 -7.17 13.98 -19.53
N THR A 2 -8.30 13.39 -19.17
CA THR A 2 -8.99 13.72 -17.92
C THR A 2 -8.15 13.14 -16.79
N PHE A 3 -7.62 13.99 -15.92
CA PHE A 3 -6.93 13.57 -14.71
C PHE A 3 -8.01 12.94 -13.81
N VAL A 4 -8.01 11.60 -13.73
CA VAL A 4 -8.83 10.89 -12.75
C VAL A 4 -8.09 11.03 -11.43
N GLU A 5 -8.64 11.83 -10.52
CA GLU A 5 -8.11 11.94 -9.18
C GLU A 5 -7.99 10.53 -8.58
N PRO A 6 -6.86 10.19 -7.93
CA PRO A 6 -6.73 8.90 -7.29
C PRO A 6 -7.86 8.78 -6.27
N VAL A 7 -8.75 7.81 -6.50
CA VAL A 7 -9.81 7.49 -5.55
C VAL A 7 -9.11 7.10 -4.25
N SER A 8 -9.24 7.96 -3.25
CA SER A 8 -8.88 7.62 -1.87
C SER A 8 -9.82 6.51 -1.44
N ILE A 9 -9.37 5.26 -1.57
CA ILE A 9 -10.09 4.12 -1.02
C ILE A 9 -10.10 4.34 0.49
N ASP A 10 -11.29 4.59 1.03
CA ASP A 10 -11.47 4.56 2.48
C ASP A 10 -11.32 3.11 2.91
N ILE A 11 -10.13 2.78 3.41
CA ILE A 11 -9.76 1.43 3.82
C ILE A 11 -10.69 0.93 4.93
N GLU A 12 -11.27 1.81 5.74
CA GLU A 12 -12.21 1.41 6.79
C GLU A 12 -13.56 0.97 6.20
N ASP A 13 -13.97 1.58 5.08
CA ASP A 13 -15.15 1.18 4.32
C ASP A 13 -14.89 -0.12 3.54
N ALA A 14 -13.70 -0.24 2.93
CA ALA A 14 -13.31 -1.40 2.13
C ALA A 14 -13.09 -2.68 2.95
N LEU A 15 -12.77 -2.56 4.24
CA LEU A 15 -12.57 -3.69 5.17
C LEU A 15 -13.82 -4.03 6.00
N LYS A 16 -14.99 -3.51 5.61
CA LYS A 16 -16.25 -3.91 6.25
C LYS A 16 -16.59 -5.37 5.95
N PRO A 17 -17.31 -6.06 6.85
CA PRO A 17 -17.69 -7.47 6.66
C PRO A 17 -18.44 -7.74 5.36
N GLU A 18 -19.26 -6.78 4.88
CA GLU A 18 -19.96 -6.84 3.60
C GLU A 18 -19.04 -6.83 2.36
N ASN A 19 -17.79 -6.40 2.51
CA ASN A 19 -16.80 -6.26 1.45
C ASN A 19 -15.75 -7.37 1.47
N LYS A 20 -15.98 -8.46 2.21
CA LYS A 20 -15.05 -9.58 2.37
C LYS A 20 -14.59 -10.21 1.05
N GLU A 21 -15.44 -10.19 0.02
CA GLU A 21 -15.09 -10.68 -1.32
C GLU A 21 -14.02 -9.82 -2.02
N LEU A 22 -13.86 -8.56 -1.61
CA LEU A 22 -12.88 -7.62 -2.15
C LEU A 22 -11.49 -7.74 -1.51
N GLU A 23 -11.36 -8.46 -0.38
CA GLU A 23 -10.08 -8.60 0.34
C GLU A 23 -8.93 -9.10 -0.57
N PRO A 24 -9.11 -10.12 -1.43
CA PRO A 24 -8.03 -10.58 -2.32
C PRO A 24 -7.62 -9.52 -3.34
N ASP A 25 -8.58 -8.76 -3.87
CA ASP A 25 -8.35 -7.71 -4.86
C ASP A 25 -7.62 -6.53 -4.22
N ILE A 26 -8.03 -6.10 -3.03
CA ILE A 26 -7.38 -5.03 -2.27
C ILE A 26 -5.94 -5.44 -1.93
N TYR A 27 -5.73 -6.68 -1.45
CA TYR A 27 -4.40 -7.21 -1.15
C TYR A 27 -3.50 -7.16 -2.39
N GLN A 28 -4.00 -7.65 -3.53
CA GLN A 28 -3.25 -7.68 -4.77
C GLN A 28 -2.96 -6.27 -5.30
N SER A 29 -3.93 -5.35 -5.26
CA SER A 29 -3.74 -3.96 -5.64
C SER A 29 -2.65 -3.28 -4.80
N CYS A 30 -2.65 -3.48 -3.48
CA CYS A 30 -1.61 -2.92 -2.61
C CYS A 30 -0.22 -3.45 -2.98
N HIS A 31 -0.10 -4.75 -3.23
CA HIS A 31 1.16 -5.37 -3.67
C HIS A 31 1.67 -4.78 -4.99
N VAL A 32 0.78 -4.56 -5.97
CA VAL A 32 1.15 -3.98 -7.27
C VAL A 32 1.66 -2.55 -7.11
N VAL A 33 0.99 -1.73 -6.30
CA VAL A 33 1.41 -0.32 -6.07
C VAL A 33 2.78 -0.26 -5.38
N ILE A 34 3.01 -1.10 -4.37
CA ILE A 34 4.31 -1.19 -3.69
C ILE A 34 5.38 -1.65 -4.69
N ALA A 35 5.12 -2.70 -5.46
CA ALA A 35 6.06 -3.21 -6.44
C ALA A 35 6.39 -2.19 -7.53
N ALA A 36 5.41 -1.39 -7.97
CA ALA A 36 5.63 -0.31 -8.93
C ALA A 36 6.56 0.78 -8.38
N ALA A 37 6.40 1.18 -7.11
CA ALA A 37 7.27 2.17 -6.49
C ALA A 37 8.72 1.70 -6.40
N PHE A 38 8.96 0.49 -5.86
CA PHE A 38 10.30 -0.09 -5.79
C PHE A 38 10.87 -0.40 -7.19
N GLY A 39 10.02 -0.77 -8.14
CA GLY A 39 10.38 -0.95 -9.54
C GLY A 39 10.88 0.35 -10.17
N GLN A 40 10.16 1.45 -9.97
CA GLN A 40 10.60 2.77 -10.45
C GLN A 40 11.94 3.17 -9.83
N MET A 41 12.08 3.03 -8.51
CA MET A 41 13.34 3.32 -7.80
C MET A 41 14.51 2.54 -8.41
N LYS A 42 14.32 1.24 -8.67
CA LYS A 42 15.35 0.37 -9.24
C LYS A 42 15.71 0.70 -10.68
N ILE A 43 14.73 1.08 -11.50
CA ILE A 43 14.92 1.33 -12.94
C ILE A 43 15.47 2.73 -13.20
N THR A 44 14.93 3.74 -12.53
CA THR A 44 15.22 5.15 -12.83
C THR A 44 16.09 5.83 -11.78
N GLY A 45 16.29 5.21 -10.61
CA GLY A 45 16.95 5.85 -9.47
C GLY A 45 16.13 6.99 -8.84
N SER A 46 14.87 7.13 -9.23
CA SER A 46 13.97 8.19 -8.75
C SER A 46 12.62 7.61 -8.34
N LEU A 47 11.88 8.36 -7.53
CA LEU A 47 10.54 8.00 -7.12
C LEU A 47 9.62 9.20 -7.24
N ASP A 48 8.56 9.04 -8.04
CA ASP A 48 7.53 10.06 -8.18
C ASP A 48 6.79 10.26 -6.85
N ALA A 49 6.49 11.51 -6.49
CA ALA A 49 5.87 11.84 -5.21
C ALA A 49 4.46 11.24 -5.06
N SER A 50 3.68 11.17 -6.15
CA SER A 50 2.33 10.56 -6.13
C SER A 50 2.41 9.05 -5.99
N LEU A 51 3.39 8.41 -6.64
CA LEU A 51 3.63 6.98 -6.49
C LEU A 51 4.16 6.64 -5.09
N LYS A 52 5.03 7.48 -4.52
CA LYS A 52 5.48 7.36 -3.13
C LYS A 52 4.30 7.41 -2.16
N ALA A 53 3.43 8.41 -2.28
CA ALA A 53 2.24 8.54 -1.43
C ALA A 53 1.32 7.32 -1.57
N SER A 54 1.10 6.83 -2.81
CA SER A 54 0.28 5.65 -3.08
C SER A 54 0.87 4.38 -2.47
N ALA A 55 2.19 4.18 -2.57
CA ALA A 55 2.86 3.02 -1.96
C ALA A 55 2.84 3.08 -0.43
N MET A 56 3.00 4.26 0.17
CA MET A 56 2.85 4.44 1.61
C MET A 56 1.42 4.11 2.08
N ALA A 57 0.40 4.53 1.33
CA ALA A 57 -1.00 4.18 1.61
C ALA A 57 -1.26 2.68 1.45
N ALA A 58 -0.69 2.04 0.42
CA ALA A 58 -0.78 0.60 0.20
C ALA A 58 -0.15 -0.21 1.35
N ILE A 59 1.00 0.22 1.88
CA ILE A 59 1.62 -0.41 3.05
C ILE A 59 0.70 -0.28 4.28
N ALA A 60 0.15 0.91 4.52
CA ALA A 60 -0.80 1.12 5.63
C ALA A 60 -2.07 0.28 5.47
N CYS A 61 -2.54 0.07 4.24
CA CYS A 61 -3.65 -0.83 3.94
C CYS A 61 -3.32 -2.28 4.31
N LEU A 62 -2.16 -2.79 3.90
CA LEU A 62 -1.75 -4.17 4.22
C LEU A 62 -1.56 -4.38 5.74
N ASP A 63 -1.04 -3.39 6.48
CA ASP A 63 -0.96 -3.47 7.94
C ASP A 63 -2.36 -3.58 8.57
N ARG A 64 -3.32 -2.75 8.13
CA ARG A 64 -4.70 -2.78 8.63
C ARG A 64 -5.40 -4.10 8.30
N MET A 65 -5.22 -4.59 7.07
CA MET A 65 -5.71 -5.90 6.66
C MET A 65 -5.12 -7.01 7.51
N GLY A 66 -3.82 -6.96 7.78
CA GLY A 66 -3.15 -7.95 8.63
C GLY A 66 -3.73 -7.97 10.05
N VAL A 67 -3.97 -6.81 10.65
CA VAL A 67 -4.64 -6.72 11.96
C VAL A 67 -6.08 -7.25 11.90
N HIS A 68 -6.86 -6.87 10.88
CA HIS A 68 -8.26 -7.28 10.73
C HIS A 68 -8.42 -8.79 10.50
N LEU A 69 -7.54 -9.38 9.69
CA LEU A 69 -7.55 -10.79 9.32
C LEU A 69 -6.80 -11.68 10.33
N GLY A 70 -6.23 -11.09 11.39
CA GLY A 70 -5.44 -11.81 12.39
C GLY A 70 -4.14 -12.40 11.83
N TRP A 71 -3.53 -11.76 10.84
CA TRP A 71 -2.22 -12.13 10.31
C TRP A 71 -1.10 -11.61 11.19
N GLY A 72 -0.16 -12.49 11.53
CA GLY A 72 0.79 -12.22 12.61
C GLY A 72 0.04 -12.08 13.95
N ASP A 73 0.75 -12.05 15.08
CA ASP A 73 0.15 -12.01 16.41
C ASP A 73 -0.54 -10.65 16.74
N GLY A 74 -1.30 -10.07 15.82
CA GLY A 74 -1.88 -8.72 15.89
C GLY A 74 -0.83 -7.61 15.84
N LYS A 75 0.37 -7.90 15.31
CA LYS A 75 1.50 -6.97 15.28
C LYS A 75 1.77 -6.48 13.85
N PRO A 76 2.20 -5.21 13.69
CA PRO A 76 2.68 -4.71 12.40
C PRO A 76 3.78 -5.61 11.82
N SER A 77 3.76 -5.78 10.51
CA SER A 77 4.74 -6.62 9.83
C SER A 77 6.10 -5.91 9.77
N ALA A 78 7.15 -6.56 10.28
CA ALA A 78 8.52 -6.03 10.19
C ALA A 78 8.97 -5.78 8.75
N ILE A 79 8.43 -6.55 7.79
CA ILE A 79 8.68 -6.34 6.35
C ILE A 79 7.99 -5.04 5.90
N LEU A 80 6.74 -4.82 6.29
CA LEU A 80 6.01 -3.59 5.93
C LEU A 80 6.65 -2.34 6.55
N ASP A 81 7.18 -2.45 7.76
CA ASP A 81 7.97 -1.38 8.41
C ASP A 81 9.27 -1.08 7.68
N GLN A 82 9.99 -2.11 7.21
CA GLN A 82 11.19 -1.90 6.40
C GLN A 82 10.86 -1.21 5.08
N LEU A 83 9.82 -1.67 4.38
CA LEU A 83 9.39 -1.06 3.11
C LEU A 83 8.97 0.40 3.29
N ARG A 84 8.28 0.71 4.39
CA ARG A 84 7.90 2.09 4.75
C ARG A 84 9.15 2.95 4.97
N THR A 85 10.14 2.42 5.68
CA THR A 85 11.41 3.10 5.94
C THR A 85 12.17 3.39 4.64
N ASP A 86 12.25 2.41 3.74
CA ASP A 86 12.94 2.53 2.46
C ASP A 86 12.28 3.58 1.55
N LEU A 87 10.94 3.58 1.48
CA LEU A 87 10.18 4.60 0.74
C LEU A 87 10.33 5.99 1.34
N ALA A 88 10.31 6.10 2.68
CA ALA A 88 10.47 7.36 3.38
C ALA A 88 11.84 7.97 3.09
N ALA A 89 12.90 7.16 3.13
CA ALA A 89 14.28 7.57 2.86
C ALA A 89 14.50 8.08 1.42
N TYR A 90 13.71 7.61 0.46
CA TYR A 90 13.74 8.06 -0.94
C TYR A 90 13.02 9.41 -1.18
N ALA A 91 13.09 10.33 -0.21
CA ALA A 91 12.65 11.71 -0.43
C ALA A 91 13.65 12.40 -1.38
N GLN A 92 13.23 12.62 -2.63
CA GLN A 92 13.91 13.57 -3.53
C GLN A 92 13.51 14.99 -3.16
#